data_AF-A0A0L7QRI7-F1
#
_entry.id   AF-A0A0L7QRI7-F1
#
_cell.length_a   1.000
_cell.length_b   1.000
_cell.length_c   1.000
_cell.angle_alpha   90.00
_cell.angle_beta   90.00
_cell.angle_gamma   90.00
#
_symmetry.space_group_name_H-M   'P 1'
#
loop_
_entity.id
_entity.type
_entity.pdbx_description
1 polymer ?
#
loop_
_entity_poly.entity_id
_entity_poly.type
_entity_poly.pdbx_seq_one_letter_code
_entity_poly.pdbx_strand_id
1 'polypeptide(L)'
;MPKRFVAIFLCCHPKGYKMSFASAAKYMHISKEFVKKWVKHLEEIKIIDDLPDRDLKQNTASREDKAIIQLHKENSILSLGKAQNLLLKNNVNISIIIIKGRLEEEDISWCSTKRKHLLFPKHVEKRLAQTRENIDRD
;
A
#
# COMPACT_ATOMS: atom_id res chain seq x y z
N MET A 1 -17.47 4.64 -5.79
CA MET A 1 -16.47 4.78 -4.71
C MET A 1 -16.89 3.90 -3.53
N PRO A 2 -16.04 2.99 -3.03
CA PRO A 2 -16.42 2.12 -1.92
C PRO A 2 -16.62 2.92 -0.61
N LYS A 3 -17.70 2.63 0.12
CA LYS A 3 -18.12 3.37 1.33
C LYS A 3 -17.02 3.47 2.40
N ARG A 4 -16.14 2.46 2.51
CA ARG A 4 -14.98 2.46 3.43
C ARG A 4 -13.98 3.60 3.18
N PHE A 5 -13.69 3.91 1.92
CA PHE A 5 -12.74 4.98 1.57
C PHE A 5 -13.29 6.35 1.93
N VAL A 6 -14.60 6.55 1.70
CA VAL A 6 -15.27 7.80 2.03
C VAL A 6 -15.32 7.99 3.55
N ALA A 7 -15.59 6.93 4.33
CA ALA A 7 -15.56 6.98 5.79
C ALA A 7 -14.17 7.37 6.34
N ILE A 8 -13.11 6.74 5.83
CA ILE A 8 -11.72 7.06 6.19
C ILE A 8 -11.34 8.47 5.77
N PHE A 9 -11.76 8.88 4.57
CA PHE A 9 -11.46 10.21 4.05
C PHE A 9 -12.08 11.32 4.93
N LEU A 10 -13.31 11.12 5.40
CA LEU A 10 -14.01 12.05 6.27
C LEU A 10 -13.47 12.08 7.70
N CYS A 11 -12.83 11.03 8.20
CA CYS A 11 -12.38 10.98 9.59
C CYS A 11 -10.88 11.23 9.77
N CYS A 12 -10.04 10.77 8.84
CA CYS A 12 -8.59 10.66 9.05
C CYS A 12 -7.76 11.42 8.04
N HIS A 13 -8.32 11.84 6.90
CA HIS A 13 -7.51 12.39 5.83
C HIS A 13 -7.05 13.83 6.15
N PRO A 14 -5.75 14.15 6.01
CA PRO A 14 -5.21 15.48 6.35
C PRO A 14 -5.75 16.60 5.45
N LYS A 15 -6.23 16.27 4.23
CA LYS A 15 -6.94 17.20 3.33
C LYS A 15 -8.47 17.10 3.45
N GLY A 16 -8.98 16.21 4.28
CA GLY A 16 -10.42 16.01 4.49
C GLY A 16 -10.93 16.86 5.66
N TYR A 17 -12.24 17.13 5.68
CA TYR A 17 -12.89 17.75 6.83
C TYR A 17 -12.85 16.74 7.99
N LYS A 18 -12.11 17.01 9.07
CA LYS A 18 -11.95 16.08 10.22
C LYS A 18 -13.27 15.92 10.98
N MET A 19 -14.16 15.10 10.45
CA MET A 19 -15.45 14.81 11.07
C MET A 19 -15.30 13.82 12.21
N SER A 20 -16.11 14.03 13.25
CA SER A 20 -16.37 12.99 14.24
C SER A 20 -17.01 11.76 13.58
N PHE A 21 -16.80 10.57 14.16
CA PHE A 21 -17.42 9.33 13.66
C PHE A 21 -18.95 9.42 13.56
N ALA A 22 -19.59 10.16 14.47
CA ALA A 22 -21.04 10.34 14.47
C ALA A 22 -21.51 11.23 13.30
N SER A 23 -20.75 12.28 12.99
CA SER A 23 -21.02 13.16 11.85
C SER A 23 -20.82 12.43 10.51
N ALA A 24 -19.75 11.64 10.40
CA ALA A 24 -19.48 10.83 9.21
C ALA A 24 -20.56 9.74 9.01
N ALA A 25 -20.96 9.06 10.09
CA ALA A 25 -22.03 8.07 10.06
C ALA A 25 -23.36 8.66 9.58
N LYS A 26 -23.75 9.83 10.09
CA LYS A 26 -24.94 10.57 9.64
C LYS A 26 -24.85 10.98 8.17
N TYR A 27 -23.71 11.54 7.76
CA TYR A 27 -23.47 11.96 6.37
C TYR A 27 -23.57 10.80 5.38
N MET A 28 -23.07 9.62 5.78
CA MET A 28 -23.05 8.44 4.92
C MET A 28 -24.31 7.56 5.02
N HIS A 29 -25.18 7.83 5.99
CA HIS A 29 -26.30 6.96 6.38
C HIS A 29 -25.83 5.53 6.70
N ILE A 30 -24.79 5.40 7.52
CA ILE A 30 -24.22 4.12 7.97
C ILE A 30 -24.10 4.12 9.50
N SER A 31 -23.99 2.95 10.12
CA SER A 31 -23.73 2.81 11.54
C SER A 31 -22.38 3.41 11.96
N LYS A 32 -22.34 3.93 13.19
CA LYS A 32 -21.14 4.52 13.79
C LYS A 32 -20.06 3.47 14.02
N GLU A 33 -20.48 2.25 14.34
CA GLU A 33 -19.64 1.08 14.57
C GLU A 33 -18.87 0.72 13.30
N PHE A 34 -19.49 0.82 12.13
CA PHE A 34 -18.83 0.58 10.86
C PHE A 34 -17.71 1.60 10.60
N VAL A 35 -17.98 2.90 10.80
CA VAL A 35 -16.97 3.95 10.63
C VAL A 35 -15.80 3.74 11.59
N LYS A 36 -16.08 3.45 12.87
CA LYS A 36 -15.05 3.15 13.87
C LYS A 36 -14.20 1.94 13.50
N LYS A 37 -14.83 0.84 13.04
CA LYS A 37 -14.12 -0.38 12.62
C LYS A 37 -13.09 -0.07 11.55
N TRP A 38 -13.47 0.69 10.52
CA TRP A 38 -12.58 1.03 9.41
C TRP A 38 -11.48 2.02 9.78
N VAL A 39 -11.77 3.00 10.64
CA VAL A 39 -10.76 3.94 11.12
C VAL A 39 -9.72 3.24 11.99
N LYS A 40 -10.15 2.38 12.92
CA LYS A 40 -9.25 1.57 13.75
C LYS A 40 -8.40 0.62 12.90
N HIS A 41 -9.00 -0.03 11.91
CA HIS A 41 -8.29 -0.89 10.97
C HIS A 41 -7.20 -0.14 10.18
N LEU A 42 -7.46 1.12 9.79
CA LEU A 42 -6.46 1.95 9.14
C LEU A 42 -5.27 2.28 10.06
N GLU A 43 -5.53 2.55 11.34
CA GLU A 43 -4.47 2.81 12.32
C GLU A 43 -3.59 1.58 12.52
N GLU A 44 -4.19 0.38 12.54
CA GLU A 44 -3.50 -0.90 12.75
C GLU A 44 -2.73 -1.37 11.50
N ILE A 45 -3.36 -1.37 10.32
CA ILE A 45 -2.78 -2.00 9.11
C ILE A 45 -2.07 -0.98 8.21
N LYS A 46 -2.31 0.33 8.38
CA LYS A 46 -1.83 1.42 7.51
C LYS A 46 -2.17 1.26 6.02
N ILE A 47 -3.03 0.29 5.66
CA ILE A 47 -3.47 -0.02 4.31
C ILE A 47 -5.00 -0.10 4.32
N ILE A 48 -5.66 0.67 3.44
CA ILE A 48 -7.12 0.84 3.40
C ILE A 48 -7.83 -0.33 2.69
N ASP A 49 -7.09 -1.12 1.92
CA ASP A 49 -7.67 -2.17 1.08
C ASP A 49 -7.95 -3.49 1.79
N ASP A 50 -7.32 -3.73 2.94
CA ASP A 50 -7.49 -4.99 3.67
C ASP A 50 -8.88 -5.09 4.32
N LEU A 51 -9.40 -6.31 4.31
CA LEU A 51 -10.64 -6.71 4.99
C LEU A 51 -10.22 -7.60 6.16
N PRO A 52 -10.72 -7.36 7.38
CA PRO A 52 -10.29 -8.11 8.56
C PRO A 52 -10.76 -9.57 8.61
N ASP A 53 -11.57 -10.05 7.65
CA ASP A 53 -12.09 -11.43 7.61
C ASP A 53 -11.47 -12.28 6.48
N ARG A 54 -10.23 -11.98 6.06
CA ARG A 54 -9.50 -12.81 5.09
C ARG A 54 -8.42 -13.69 5.70
N ASP A 55 -8.58 -14.07 6.97
CA ASP A 55 -7.85 -15.19 7.60
C ASP A 55 -8.26 -16.58 7.05
N LEU A 56 -8.94 -16.62 5.90
CA LEU A 56 -8.82 -17.78 5.04
C LEU A 56 -7.37 -17.81 4.59
N LYS A 57 -6.58 -18.65 5.24
CA LYS A 57 -5.38 -19.28 4.69
C LYS A 57 -5.77 -19.80 3.30
N GLN A 58 -5.68 -18.93 2.30
CA GLN A 58 -5.93 -19.29 0.92
C GLN A 58 -4.75 -20.18 0.60
N ASN A 59 -4.98 -21.50 0.67
CA ASN A 59 -4.08 -22.50 0.15
C ASN A 59 -3.95 -22.21 -1.34
N THR A 60 -3.08 -21.27 -1.70
CA THR A 60 -2.47 -21.23 -3.02
C THR A 60 -1.89 -22.60 -3.29
N ALA A 61 -2.01 -23.06 -4.53
CA ALA A 61 -1.45 -24.36 -4.87
C ALA A 61 0.06 -24.31 -4.63
N SER A 62 0.66 -25.40 -4.12
CA SER A 62 2.12 -25.47 -3.88
C SER A 62 2.98 -24.99 -5.06
N ARG A 63 2.46 -25.11 -6.29
CA ARG A 63 3.10 -24.61 -7.52
C ARG A 63 3.18 -23.08 -7.60
N GLU A 64 2.14 -22.39 -7.14
CA GLU A 64 2.04 -20.93 -7.15
C GLU A 64 3.00 -20.31 -6.12
N ASP A 65 3.06 -20.88 -4.93
CA ASP A 65 3.99 -20.44 -3.88
C ASP A 65 5.45 -20.61 -4.31
N LYS A 66 5.78 -21.74 -4.94
CA LYS A 66 7.11 -21.95 -5.54
C LYS A 66 7.43 -20.90 -6.59
N ALA A 67 6.47 -20.52 -7.43
CA ALA A 67 6.67 -19.49 -8.45
C ALA A 67 6.91 -18.10 -7.83
N ILE A 68 6.19 -17.75 -6.76
CA ILE A 68 6.37 -16.48 -6.03
C ILE A 68 7.77 -16.40 -5.42
N ILE A 69 8.17 -17.46 -4.71
CA ILE A 69 9.46 -17.55 -4.01
C ILE A 69 10.61 -17.50 -5.03
N GLN A 70 10.52 -18.30 -6.09
CA GLN A 70 11.56 -18.34 -7.13
C GLN A 70 11.75 -16.97 -7.80
N LEU A 71 10.65 -16.29 -8.12
CA LEU A 71 10.69 -14.99 -8.79
C LEU A 71 11.38 -13.90 -7.96
N HIS A 72 11.21 -13.92 -6.63
CA HIS A 72 11.88 -12.98 -5.73
C HIS A 72 13.31 -13.41 -5.35
N LYS A 73 13.62 -14.71 -5.35
CA LYS A 73 15.00 -15.18 -5.23
C LYS A 73 15.86 -14.76 -6.43
N GLU A 74 15.29 -14.85 -7.63
CA GLU A 74 15.95 -14.39 -8.86
C GLU A 74 16.02 -12.86 -8.96
N ASN A 75 15.04 -12.15 -8.37
CA ASN A 75 14.93 -10.70 -8.46
C ASN A 75 14.64 -10.07 -7.08
N SER A 76 15.64 -10.00 -6.21
CA SER A 76 15.49 -9.47 -4.85
C SER A 76 15.02 -7.99 -4.79
N ILE A 77 15.25 -7.23 -5.86
CA ILE A 77 14.88 -5.80 -5.96
C ILE A 77 13.47 -5.63 -6.58
N LEU A 78 12.73 -6.71 -6.78
CA LEU A 78 11.43 -6.64 -7.44
C LEU A 78 10.35 -6.06 -6.50
N SER A 79 9.47 -5.25 -7.07
CA SER A 79 8.34 -4.67 -6.36
C SER A 79 7.10 -5.56 -6.48
N LEU A 80 6.27 -5.64 -5.45
CA LEU A 80 5.05 -6.47 -5.42
C LEU A 80 4.14 -6.29 -6.66
N GLY A 81 3.92 -5.06 -7.13
CA GLY A 81 3.10 -4.81 -8.31
C GLY A 81 3.72 -5.34 -9.62
N LYS A 82 5.06 -5.28 -9.74
CA LYS A 82 5.76 -5.91 -10.87
C LYS A 82 5.70 -7.43 -10.77
N ALA A 83 5.80 -7.99 -9.57
CA ALA A 83 5.71 -9.43 -9.34
C ALA A 83 4.33 -9.94 -9.77
N GLN A 84 3.27 -9.26 -9.36
CA GLN A 84 1.90 -9.59 -9.76
C GLN A 84 1.75 -9.59 -11.28
N ASN A 85 2.24 -8.56 -11.98
CA ASN A 85 2.15 -8.49 -13.43
C ASN A 85 2.93 -9.61 -14.14
N LEU A 86 4.08 -10.01 -13.59
CA LEU A 86 4.86 -11.14 -14.13
C LEU A 86 4.15 -12.48 -13.90
N LEU A 87 3.57 -12.68 -12.72
CA LEU A 87 2.78 -13.88 -12.42
C LEU A 87 1.54 -13.95 -13.32
N LEU A 88 0.86 -12.82 -13.55
CA LEU A 88 -0.28 -12.74 -14.45
C LEU A 88 0.11 -13.12 -15.90
N LYS A 89 1.27 -12.67 -16.38
CA LYS A 89 1.82 -13.08 -17.69
C LYS A 89 2.08 -14.58 -17.78
N ASN A 90 2.39 -15.23 -16.66
CA ASN A 90 2.59 -16.67 -16.55
C ASN A 90 1.28 -17.43 -16.25
N ASN A 91 0.11 -16.81 -16.48
CA ASN A 91 -1.23 -17.35 -16.19
C ASN A 91 -1.51 -17.64 -14.71
N VAL A 92 -0.78 -17.00 -13.80
CA VAL A 92 -0.94 -17.13 -12.35
C VAL A 92 -1.57 -15.84 -11.81
N ASN A 93 -2.89 -15.87 -11.61
CA ASN A 93 -3.64 -14.71 -11.13
C ASN A 93 -3.69 -14.66 -9.60
N ILE A 94 -2.70 -14.01 -9.00
CA ILE A 94 -2.57 -13.91 -7.55
C ILE A 94 -2.64 -12.44 -7.13
N SER A 95 -3.31 -12.18 -6.00
CA SER A 95 -3.37 -10.84 -5.44
C SER A 95 -2.04 -10.43 -4.80
N ILE A 96 -1.72 -9.14 -4.82
CA ILE A 96 -0.53 -8.58 -4.16
C ILE A 96 -0.46 -8.96 -2.68
N ILE A 97 -1.61 -9.09 -2.00
CA ILE A 97 -1.69 -9.43 -0.57
C ILE A 97 -1.16 -10.84 -0.32
N ILE A 98 -1.55 -11.79 -1.17
CA ILE A 98 -1.09 -13.18 -1.06
C ILE A 98 0.42 -13.26 -1.30
N ILE A 99 0.92 -12.54 -2.32
CA ILE A 99 2.36 -12.46 -2.60
C ILE A 99 3.10 -11.92 -1.36
N LYS A 100 2.60 -10.83 -0.76
CA LYS A 100 3.19 -10.23 0.42
C LYS A 100 3.21 -11.20 1.61
N GLY A 101 2.08 -11.85 1.91
CA GLY A 101 2.00 -12.81 3.02
C GLY A 101 2.98 -13.98 2.85
N ARG A 102 3.12 -14.51 1.64
CA ARG A 102 4.08 -15.60 1.35
C ARG A 102 5.54 -15.17 1.48
N LEU A 103 5.86 -13.94 1.10
CA LEU A 103 7.22 -13.42 1.26
C LEU A 103 7.55 -13.15 2.73
N GLU A 104 6.56 -12.73 3.53
CA GLU A 104 6.71 -12.56 4.98
C GLU A 104 6.88 -13.90 5.70
N GLU A 105 6.15 -14.95 5.30
CA GLU A 105 6.29 -16.31 5.85
C GLU A 105 7.69 -16.92 5.59
N GLU A 106 8.29 -16.60 4.45
CA GLU A 106 9.58 -17.14 4.00
C GLU A 106 10.78 -16.18 4.27
N ASP A 107 10.55 -15.07 4.98
CA ASP A 107 11.53 -14.03 5.30
C ASP A 107 12.30 -13.48 4.06
N ILE A 108 11.60 -13.36 2.93
CA ILE A 108 12.19 -12.89 1.67
C ILE A 108 11.97 -11.38 1.55
N SER A 109 13.05 -10.62 1.36
CA SER A 109 12.97 -9.18 1.16
C SER A 109 12.33 -8.81 -0.19
N TRP A 110 11.47 -7.79 -0.21
CA TRP A 110 10.96 -7.17 -1.43
C TRP A 110 11.16 -5.65 -1.42
N CYS A 111 11.23 -5.05 -2.61
CA CYS A 111 11.30 -3.60 -2.72
C CYS A 111 9.92 -2.97 -2.61
N SER A 112 9.74 -2.09 -1.62
CA SER A 112 8.64 -1.14 -1.65
C SER A 112 8.81 -0.24 -2.88
N THR A 113 7.71 0.03 -3.58
CA THR A 113 7.75 1.01 -4.67
C THR A 113 8.13 2.35 -4.03
N LYS A 114 9.37 2.79 -4.24
CA LYS A 114 9.81 4.11 -3.74
C LYS A 114 8.86 5.13 -4.33
N ARG A 115 7.98 5.70 -3.49
CA ARG A 115 7.20 6.91 -3.82
C ARG A 115 8.18 8.09 -3.86
N LYS A 116 9.10 8.10 -4.82
CA LYS A 116 9.78 9.33 -5.16
C LYS A 116 8.68 10.21 -5.75
N HIS A 117 8.38 11.32 -5.10
CA HIS A 117 7.84 12.44 -5.86
C HIS A 117 8.85 12.68 -6.98
N LEU A 118 8.43 12.46 -8.23
CA LEU A 118 9.17 12.94 -9.37
C LEU A 118 9.31 14.44 -9.13
N LEU A 119 10.51 14.86 -8.74
CA LEU A 119 10.81 16.27 -8.62
C LEU A 119 10.61 16.82 -10.02
N PHE A 120 9.60 17.68 -10.20
CA PHE A 120 9.49 18.45 -11.42
C PHE A 120 10.83 19.14 -11.70
N PRO A 121 11.24 19.33 -12.97
CA PRO A 121 12.55 19.88 -13.34
C PRO A 121 12.96 21.11 -12.53
N LYS A 122 12.03 22.04 -12.29
CA LYS A 122 12.20 23.23 -11.43
C LYS A 122 12.70 22.95 -10.00
N HIS A 123 12.31 21.82 -9.41
CA HIS A 123 12.75 21.44 -8.05
C HIS A 123 14.15 20.81 -8.07
N VAL A 124 14.55 20.18 -9.18
CA VAL A 124 15.90 19.65 -9.37
C VAL A 124 16.87 20.82 -9.54
N GLU A 125 16.53 21.80 -10.39
CA GLU A 125 17.33 23.01 -10.59
C GLU A 125 17.53 23.80 -9.30
N LYS A 126 16.45 24.02 -8.53
CA LYS A 126 16.53 24.74 -7.24
C LYS A 126 17.45 24.05 -6.23
N ARG A 127 17.46 22.71 -6.21
CA ARG A 127 18.38 21.95 -5.34
C ARG A 127 19.82 22.02 -5.83
N LEU A 128 20.05 21.94 -7.14
CA LEU A 128 21.39 22.07 -7.72
C LEU A 128 21.99 23.47 -7.44
N ALA A 129 21.19 24.53 -7.57
CA ALA A 129 21.62 25.88 -7.22
C ALA A 129 21.99 25.99 -5.74
N GLN A 130 21.13 25.47 -4.86
CA GLN A 130 21.38 25.47 -3.41
C GLN A 130 22.62 24.65 -3.01
N THR A 131 22.90 23.53 -3.69
CA THR A 131 24.12 22.76 -3.47
C THR A 131 25.36 23.53 -3.92
N ARG A 132 25.31 24.23 -5.07
CA ARG A 132 26.42 25.08 -5.54
C ARG A 132 26.72 26.21 -4.56
N GLU A 133 25.69 26.93 -4.10
CA GLU A 133 25.81 28.01 -3.10
C GLU A 133 26.34 27.58 -1.73
N ASN A 134 26.27 26.28 -1.42
CA ASN A 134 26.73 25.73 -0.14
C ASN A 134 28.07 25.00 -0.27
N ILE A 135 28.55 24.71 -1.48
CA ILE A 135 29.91 24.17 -1.72
C ILE A 135 30.94 25.29 -1.65
N ASP A 136 30.60 26.51 -2.07
CA ASP A 136 31.50 27.68 -2.04
C ASP A 136 31.57 28.36 -0.65
N ARG A 137 31.05 27.73 0.40
CA ARG A 137 30.93 28.31 1.75
C ARG A 137 31.73 27.58 2.83
N ASP A 138 32.43 26.50 2.49
CA ASP A 138 33.38 25.79 3.35
C ASP A 138 34.83 26.11 2.95
#